data_AF-A8WLG0-F1
#
_entry.id   AF-A8WLG0-F1
#
_cell.length_a   1.000
_cell.length_b   1.000
_cell.length_c   1.000
_cell.angle_alpha   90.00
_cell.angle_beta   90.00
_cell.angle_gamma   90.00
#
_symmetry.space_group_name_H-M   'P 1'
#
loop_
_entity.id
_entity.type
_entity.pdbx_description
1 polymer ?
#
loop_
_entity_poly.entity_id
_entity_poly.type
_entity_poly.pdbx_seq_one_letter_code
_entity_poly.pdbx_strand_id
1 'polypeptide(L)'
;MTAASPHRTLIVDFYKRGLSTGDISKRLGVHRNTVFATIRRFNQLGHLKDRTGRGRPRTVRTPAKVKAVREKVRRNAHRSMKK
;
A
#
# COMPACT_ATOMS: atom_id res chain seq x y z
N MET A 1 6.05 -9.43 4.05
CA MET A 1 6.03 -8.12 3.35
C MET A 1 7.31 -8.08 2.53
N THR A 2 7.23 -8.03 1.20
CA THR A 2 8.43 -7.87 0.38
C THR A 2 8.95 -6.44 0.54
N ALA A 3 10.24 -6.29 0.81
CA ALA A 3 10.87 -4.98 0.92
C ALA A 3 10.65 -4.20 -0.38
N ALA A 4 10.52 -2.87 -0.26
CA ALA A 4 10.49 -2.01 -1.45
C ALA A 4 11.75 -2.26 -2.28
N SER A 5 11.61 -2.34 -3.60
CA SER A 5 12.77 -2.48 -4.49
C SER A 5 13.77 -1.35 -4.20
N PRO A 6 15.06 -1.65 -4.01
CA PRO A 6 16.08 -0.64 -3.70
C PRO A 6 16.18 0.44 -4.80
N HIS A 7 15.81 0.11 -6.03
CA HIS A 7 15.85 1.03 -7.18
C HIS A 7 14.63 1.95 -7.27
N ARG A 8 13.59 1.79 -6.45
CA ARG A 8 12.33 2.55 -6.58
C ARG A 8 12.55 4.06 -6.44
N THR A 9 13.36 4.47 -5.48
CA THR A 9 13.68 5.89 -5.24
C THR A 9 14.47 6.47 -6.41
N LEU A 10 15.47 5.75 -6.91
CA LEU A 10 16.29 6.16 -8.05
C LEU A 10 15.48 6.27 -9.35
N ILE A 11 14.55 5.35 -9.59
CA ILE A 11 13.64 5.41 -10.75
C ILE A 11 12.82 6.69 -10.73
N VAL A 12 12.25 7.06 -9.57
CA VAL A 12 11.43 8.27 -9.45
C VAL A 12 12.27 9.53 -9.52
N ASP A 13 13.48 9.53 -8.96
CA ASP A 13 14.41 10.65 -9.09
C ASP A 13 14.80 10.90 -10.56
N PHE A 14 15.19 9.86 -11.30
CA PHE A 14 15.49 10.01 -12.73
C PHE A 14 14.27 10.40 -13.57
N TYR A 15 13.07 9.92 -13.21
CA TYR A 15 11.83 10.35 -13.85
C TYR A 15 11.56 11.84 -13.62
N LYS A 16 11.77 12.34 -12.39
CA LYS A 16 11.65 13.78 -12.08
C LYS A 16 12.67 14.64 -12.82
N ARG A 17 13.85 14.09 -13.10
CA ARG A 17 14.89 14.73 -13.94
C ARG A 17 14.57 14.69 -15.44
N GLY A 18 13.46 14.07 -15.85
CA GLY A 18 13.01 14.03 -17.25
C GLY A 18 13.64 12.94 -18.11
N LEU A 19 14.31 11.94 -17.52
CA LEU A 19 14.88 10.83 -18.30
C LEU A 19 13.77 9.92 -18.86
N SER A 20 14.02 9.38 -20.06
CA SER A 20 13.13 8.39 -20.65
C SER A 20 13.14 7.08 -19.85
N THR A 21 12.03 6.34 -19.89
CA THR A 21 11.93 5.03 -19.20
C THR A 21 12.94 4.00 -19.72
N GLY A 22 13.33 4.11 -21.00
CA GLY A 22 14.36 3.28 -21.61
C GLY A 22 15.74 3.56 -21.03
N ASP A 23 16.09 4.84 -20.87
CA ASP A 23 17.41 5.23 -20.33
C ASP A 23 17.52 4.87 -18.84
N ILE A 24 16.44 5.03 -18.09
CA ILE A 24 16.35 4.61 -16.69
C ILE A 24 16.58 3.10 -16.55
N SER A 25 15.95 2.31 -17.43
CA SER A 25 16.09 0.86 -17.46
C SER A 25 17.54 0.44 -17.74
N LYS A 26 18.18 1.04 -18.75
CA LYS A 26 19.59 0.76 -19.10
C LYS A 26 20.56 1.17 -18.00
N ARG A 27 20.37 2.36 -17.40
CA ARG A 27 21.25 2.87 -16.32
C ARG A 27 21.17 2.04 -15.04
N LEU A 28 19.98 1.61 -14.66
CA LEU A 28 19.77 0.87 -13.40
C LEU A 28 19.84 -0.64 -13.57
N GLY A 29 19.92 -1.16 -14.80
CA GLY A 29 19.83 -2.60 -15.08
C GLY A 29 18.48 -3.22 -14.72
N VAL A 30 17.44 -2.39 -14.56
CA VAL A 30 16.10 -2.82 -14.13
C VAL A 30 15.23 -3.04 -15.36
N HIS A 31 14.46 -4.13 -15.36
CA HIS A 31 13.52 -4.43 -16.45
C HIS A 31 12.53 -3.27 -16.71
N ARG A 32 12.27 -2.96 -17.98
CA ARG A 32 11.45 -1.81 -18.41
C ARG A 32 10.05 -1.82 -17.77
N ASN A 33 9.42 -2.98 -17.61
CA ASN A 33 8.10 -3.08 -16.96
C ASN A 33 8.14 -2.65 -15.49
N THR A 34 9.24 -2.90 -14.78
CA THR A 34 9.40 -2.47 -13.38
C THR A 34 9.51 -0.95 -13.29
N VAL A 35 10.27 -0.34 -14.20
CA VAL A 35 10.36 1.13 -14.33
C VAL A 35 8.99 1.73 -14.62
N PHE A 36 8.29 1.21 -15.62
CA PHE A 36 6.96 1.67 -16.01
C PHE A 36 5.93 1.51 -14.87
N ALA A 37 5.87 0.34 -14.23
CA ALA A 37 4.96 0.08 -13.13
C ALA A 37 5.25 0.98 -11.91
N THR A 38 6.52 1.33 -11.69
CA THR A 38 6.93 2.25 -10.62
C THR A 38 6.49 3.68 -10.91
N ILE A 39 6.73 4.18 -12.12
CA ILE A 39 6.31 5.53 -12.53
C ILE A 39 4.78 5.63 -12.53
N ARG A 40 4.07 4.67 -13.11
CA ARG A 40 2.60 4.63 -13.10
C ARG A 40 2.05 4.69 -11.68
N ARG A 41 2.66 3.95 -10.76
CA ARG A 41 2.27 3.93 -9.35
C ARG A 41 2.58 5.26 -8.65
N PHE A 42 3.73 5.87 -8.94
CA PHE A 42 4.09 7.18 -8.41
C PHE A 42 3.08 8.25 -8.86
N ASN A 43 2.67 8.24 -10.13
CA ASN A 43 1.68 9.18 -10.66
C ASN A 43 0.28 8.96 -10.06
N GLN A 44 -0.09 7.74 -9.68
CA GLN A 44 -1.38 7.44 -9.04
C GLN A 44 -1.43 7.79 -7.55
N LEU A 45 -0.35 7.56 -6.80
CA LEU A 45 -0.33 7.71 -5.34
C LEU A 45 0.29 9.03 -4.87
N GLY A 46 1.13 9.67 -5.70
CA GLY A 46 1.91 10.84 -5.32
C GLY A 46 3.07 10.57 -4.35
N HIS A 47 3.27 9.33 -3.91
CA HIS A 47 4.30 9.00 -2.91
C HIS A 47 5.03 7.68 -3.18
N LEU A 48 6.24 7.56 -2.61
CA LEU A 48 7.11 6.37 -2.74
C LEU A 48 6.71 5.21 -1.82
N LYS A 49 5.81 5.43 -0.85
CA LYS A 49 5.33 4.36 0.04
C LYS A 49 4.54 3.30 -0.74
N ASP A 50 4.50 2.09 -0.19
CA ASP A 50 3.64 1.06 -0.72
C ASP A 50 2.16 1.34 -0.46
N ARG A 51 1.30 0.84 -1.36
CA ARG A 51 -0.15 0.97 -1.23
C ARG A 51 -0.60 0.28 0.05
N THR A 52 -1.14 1.06 0.97
CA THR A 52 -1.76 0.58 2.20
C THR A 52 -3.06 -0.16 1.85
N GLY A 53 -3.45 -1.13 2.69
CA GLY A 53 -4.69 -1.89 2.49
C GLY A 53 -4.66 -2.92 1.35
N ARG A 54 -3.47 -3.40 0.94
CA ARG A 54 -3.39 -4.57 0.05
C ARG A 54 -3.93 -5.81 0.77
N GLY A 55 -4.78 -6.57 0.07
CA GLY A 55 -5.39 -7.81 0.56
C GLY A 55 -6.89 -7.68 0.85
N ARG A 56 -7.54 -8.81 1.08
CA ARG A 56 -8.97 -8.86 1.41
C ARG A 56 -9.20 -8.28 2.81
N PRO A 57 -10.12 -7.29 2.97
CA PRO A 57 -10.52 -6.84 4.30
C PRO A 57 -11.01 -8.02 5.15
N ARG A 58 -10.63 -8.06 6.43
CA ARG A 58 -11.11 -9.10 7.34
C ARG A 58 -12.63 -9.00 7.47
N THR A 59 -13.35 -10.05 7.05
CA THR A 59 -14.82 -10.14 7.10
C THR A 59 -15.39 -9.92 8.50
N VAL A 60 -14.62 -10.26 9.55
CA VAL A 60 -15.05 -10.13 10.95
C VAL A 60 -15.08 -8.67 11.45
N ARG A 61 -14.26 -7.76 10.89
CA ARG A 61 -14.13 -6.36 11.34
C ARG A 61 -14.92 -5.39 10.46
N THR A 62 -16.13 -5.75 10.03
CA THR A 62 -17.01 -4.76 9.38
C THR A 62 -17.42 -3.68 10.40
N PRO A 63 -17.64 -2.42 9.95
CA PRO A 63 -18.12 -1.35 10.83
C PRO A 63 -19.38 -1.73 11.61
N ALA A 64 -20.29 -2.48 10.97
CA ALA A 64 -21.51 -2.99 11.61
C ALA A 64 -21.22 -3.94 12.77
N LYS A 65 -20.28 -4.89 12.62
CA LYS A 65 -19.89 -5.82 13.69
C LYS A 65 -19.16 -5.10 14.83
N VAL A 66 -18.29 -4.14 14.50
CA VAL A 66 -17.62 -3.29 15.51
C VAL A 66 -18.66 -2.49 16.32
N LYS A 67 -19.63 -1.88 15.65
CA LYS A 67 -20.74 -1.15 16.30
C LYS A 67 -21.54 -2.06 17.22
N ALA A 68 -21.93 -3.24 16.74
CA ALA A 68 -22.70 -4.20 17.54
C ALA A 68 -21.96 -4.64 18.81
N VAL A 69 -20.66 -4.91 18.72
CA VAL A 69 -19.83 -5.24 19.90
C VAL A 69 -19.74 -4.06 20.86
N ARG A 70 -19.47 -2.84 20.37
CA ARG A 70 -19.41 -1.62 21.20
C ARG A 70 -20.72 -1.38 21.95
N GLU A 71 -21.85 -1.50 21.26
CA GLU A 71 -23.17 -1.34 21.89
C GLU A 71 -23.49 -2.44 22.91
N LYS A 72 -23.00 -3.67 22.70
CA LYS A 72 -23.19 -4.77 23.65
C LYS A 72 -22.44 -4.51 24.95
N VAL A 73 -21.19 -4.07 24.86
CA VAL A 73 -20.37 -3.66 26.02
C VAL A 73 -21.00 -2.46 26.72
N ARG A 74 -21.43 -1.43 25.97
CA ARG A 74 -22.08 -0.24 26.54
C ARG A 74 -23.34 -0.57 27.34
N ARG A 75 -24.17 -1.49 26.82
CA ARG A 75 -25.44 -1.87 27.45
C ARG A 75 -25.24 -2.61 28.76
N ASN A 76 -24.23 -3.48 28.86
CA ASN A 76 -23.98 -4.31 30.05
C ASN A 76 -22.48 -4.55 30.22
N ALA A 77 -21.77 -3.57 30.79
CA ALA A 77 -20.31 -3.59 30.89
C ALA A 77 -19.76 -4.72 31.78
N HIS A 78 -20.52 -5.13 32.80
CA HIS A 78 -20.15 -6.23 33.70
C HIS A 78 -20.36 -7.62 33.10
N ARG A 79 -21.03 -7.72 31.94
CA ARG A 79 -21.30 -9.01 31.31
C ARG A 79 -20.10 -9.44 30.48
N SER A 80 -19.55 -10.62 30.79
CA SER A 80 -18.49 -11.24 30.00
C SER A 80 -18.89 -11.38 28.52
N MET A 81 -17.94 -11.08 27.62
CA MET A 81 -18.08 -11.32 26.18
C MET A 81 -17.64 -12.72 25.75
N LYS A 82 -16.88 -13.42 26.62
CA LYS A 82 -16.62 -14.84 26.43
C LYS A 82 -17.92 -15.58 26.75
N LYS A 83 -18.36 -16.42 25.80
CA LYS A 83 -19.07 -17.63 26.22
C LYS A 83 -18.05 -18.51 26.93
#